data_AF-E8M4G4-F1
#
_entry.id   AF-E8M4G4-F1
#
_cell.length_a   1.000
_cell.length_b   1.000
_cell.length_c   1.000
_cell.angle_alpha   90.00
_cell.angle_beta   90.00
_cell.angle_gamma   90.00
#
_symmetry.space_group_name_H-M   'P 1'
#
loop_
_entity.id
_entity.type
_entity.pdbx_description
1 polymer ?
#
loop_
_entity_poly.entity_id
_entity_poly.type
_entity_poly.pdbx_seq_one_letter_code
_entity_poly.pdbx_strand_id
1 'polypeptide(L)'
;EETFTVTSVDGTPSTIKVTINGTNDAATVSSATVSVDETDSAITTSGTLTSTDVDNQDNAFTASTQQGTHGDLTIDGNGHWVFTANSEFNQLNVGDKVEETFTVTSVDGTPSTIKVTINGTNDAATVSSATVVVDETDTAITTSGTLTSTDVDYPDNTFTPNSISGTHGFLTIDANGHWVFTANSAFNQLNVGDKVEETFTVTSVDGTPSTIKVTINGTNDTATVSSATVSV
;
A
#
# COMPACT_ATOMS: atom_id res chain seq x y z
N GLU A 1 45.76 -39.14 -15.02
CA GLU A 1 46.73 -40.25 -14.84
C GLU A 1 48.07 -39.78 -15.36
N GLU A 2 49.14 -40.02 -14.62
CA GLU A 2 50.49 -39.64 -15.01
C GLU A 2 51.43 -40.83 -14.86
N THR A 3 52.32 -41.02 -15.85
CA THR A 3 53.25 -42.17 -15.89
C THR A 3 54.68 -41.67 -15.86
N PHE A 4 55.45 -42.13 -14.86
CA PHE A 4 56.86 -41.84 -14.71
C PHE A 4 57.68 -43.07 -15.06
N THR A 5 58.70 -42.92 -15.91
CA THR A 5 59.63 -44.01 -16.24
C THR A 5 60.88 -43.87 -15.39
N VAL A 6 61.24 -44.94 -14.69
CA VAL A 6 62.48 -45.04 -13.91
C VAL A 6 63.36 -46.14 -14.52
N THR A 7 64.67 -46.02 -14.35
CA THR A 7 65.63 -46.95 -14.93
C THR A 7 66.55 -47.48 -13.84
N SER A 8 66.76 -48.80 -13.80
CA SER A 8 67.77 -49.40 -12.92
C SER A 8 69.19 -49.07 -13.39
N VAL A 9 70.18 -49.35 -12.54
CA VAL A 9 71.61 -49.10 -12.82
C VAL A 9 72.09 -49.82 -14.09
N ASP A 10 71.47 -50.95 -14.45
CA ASP A 10 71.77 -51.72 -15.65
C ASP A 10 71.03 -51.24 -16.92
N GLY A 11 70.23 -50.18 -16.83
CA GLY A 11 69.50 -49.60 -17.96
C GLY A 11 68.11 -50.19 -18.21
N THR A 12 67.63 -51.12 -17.38
CA THR A 12 66.27 -51.68 -17.52
C THR A 12 65.21 -50.66 -17.09
N PRO A 13 64.25 -50.28 -17.95
CA PRO A 13 63.19 -49.35 -17.58
C PRO A 13 62.06 -50.04 -16.80
N SER A 14 61.40 -49.29 -15.93
CA SER A 14 60.16 -49.63 -15.24
C SER A 14 59.27 -48.41 -15.16
N THR A 15 57.96 -48.60 -15.12
CA THR A 15 56.99 -47.49 -15.08
C THR A 15 56.25 -47.44 -13.75
N ILE A 16 56.14 -46.24 -13.19
CA ILE A 16 55.28 -45.91 -12.06
C ILE A 16 54.07 -45.19 -12.62
N LYS A 17 52.88 -45.75 -12.40
CA LYS A 17 51.61 -45.17 -12.80
C LYS A 17 50.95 -44.51 -11.60
N VAL A 18 50.77 -43.20 -11.65
CA VAL A 18 50.06 -42.42 -10.64
C VAL A 18 48.68 -42.06 -11.17
N THR A 19 47.65 -42.50 -10.47
CA THR A 19 46.27 -42.10 -10.77
C THR A 19 45.82 -41.16 -9.66
N ILE A 20 45.42 -39.94 -10.02
CA ILE A 20 44.76 -39.00 -9.12
C ILE A 20 43.28 -39.05 -9.49
N ASN A 21 42.45 -39.39 -8.50
CA ASN A 21 41.00 -39.37 -8.65
C ASN A 21 40.51 -38.06 -8.03
N GLY A 22 39.86 -37.22 -8.84
CA GLY A 22 39.17 -36.04 -8.32
C GLY A 22 37.96 -36.44 -7.46
N THR A 23 37.57 -35.54 -6.57
CA THR A 23 36.28 -35.56 -5.88
C THR A 23 35.43 -34.42 -6.43
N ASN A 24 34.10 -34.55 -6.44
CA ASN A 24 33.22 -33.47 -6.86
C ASN A 24 33.18 -32.37 -5.80
N ASP A 25 33.58 -31.16 -6.15
CA ASP A 25 33.33 -29.94 -5.37
C ASP A 25 31.85 -29.53 -5.47
N ALA A 26 31.32 -28.93 -4.39
CA ALA A 26 29.97 -28.37 -4.42
C ALA A 26 29.98 -27.03 -5.17
N ALA A 27 28.95 -26.77 -5.95
CA ALA A 27 28.75 -25.49 -6.62
C ALA A 27 28.68 -24.34 -5.59
N THR A 28 29.17 -23.17 -5.97
CA THR A 28 28.91 -21.92 -5.27
C THR A 28 27.67 -21.27 -5.88
N VAL A 29 26.60 -21.16 -5.10
CA VAL A 29 25.29 -20.65 -5.55
C VAL A 29 24.97 -19.34 -4.84
N SER A 30 24.60 -18.28 -5.57
CA SER A 30 24.15 -17.02 -4.98
C SER A 30 22.76 -17.18 -4.36
N SER A 31 22.41 -16.34 -3.38
CA SER A 31 21.05 -16.20 -2.84
C SER A 31 20.44 -14.87 -3.23
N ALA A 32 19.12 -14.73 -3.07
CA ALA A 32 18.41 -13.47 -3.26
C ALA A 32 17.61 -13.09 -2.02
N THR A 33 17.54 -11.78 -1.75
CA THR A 33 16.58 -11.18 -0.83
C THR A 33 16.00 -9.96 -1.51
N VAL A 34 14.70 -9.95 -1.73
CA VAL A 34 13.97 -8.85 -2.36
C VAL A 34 12.89 -8.33 -1.41
N SER A 35 12.72 -7.02 -1.41
CA SER A 35 11.69 -6.32 -0.66
C SER A 35 10.92 -5.45 -1.64
N VAL A 36 9.61 -5.54 -1.59
CA VAL A 36 8.66 -4.83 -2.45
C VAL A 36 7.50 -4.38 -1.59
N ASP A 37 6.86 -3.30 -1.99
CA ASP A 37 5.67 -2.79 -1.31
C ASP A 37 4.43 -3.31 -2.05
N GLU A 38 3.33 -3.50 -1.33
CA GLU A 38 2.05 -3.81 -1.98
C GLU A 38 1.55 -2.63 -2.84
N THR A 39 0.62 -2.90 -3.76
CA THR A 39 0.21 -1.92 -4.80
C THR A 39 -1.27 -1.99 -5.18
N ASP A 40 -2.16 -2.41 -4.27
CA ASP A 40 -3.58 -2.67 -4.59
C ASP A 40 -3.79 -3.73 -5.70
N SER A 41 -2.77 -4.55 -5.94
CA SER A 41 -2.73 -5.55 -7.00
C SER A 41 -1.68 -6.59 -6.67
N ALA A 42 -1.94 -7.83 -7.08
CA ALA A 42 -0.98 -8.91 -6.91
C ALA A 42 0.34 -8.56 -7.62
N ILE A 43 1.40 -8.45 -6.84
CA ILE A 43 2.71 -8.07 -7.33
C ILE A 43 3.44 -9.24 -8.00
N THR A 44 4.34 -8.92 -8.93
CA THR A 44 5.31 -9.86 -9.49
C THR A 44 6.70 -9.26 -9.36
N THR A 45 7.66 -10.05 -8.87
CA THR A 45 9.06 -9.66 -8.79
C THR A 45 9.97 -10.79 -9.26
N SER A 46 11.14 -10.45 -9.79
CA SER A 46 12.01 -11.42 -10.47
C SER A 46 13.47 -11.07 -10.27
N GLY A 47 14.33 -12.05 -10.53
CA GLY A 47 15.77 -11.87 -10.55
C GLY A 47 16.48 -13.07 -11.15
N THR A 48 17.81 -13.10 -11.02
CA THR A 48 18.63 -14.20 -11.51
C THR A 48 19.62 -14.60 -10.43
N LEU A 49 19.66 -15.89 -10.09
CA LEU A 49 20.73 -16.47 -9.30
C LEU A 49 21.85 -16.98 -10.21
N THR A 50 23.07 -16.99 -9.70
CA THR A 50 24.24 -17.56 -10.37
C THR A 50 24.72 -18.80 -9.63
N SER A 51 25.12 -19.83 -10.38
CA SER A 51 25.81 -21.01 -9.88
C SER A 51 27.17 -21.11 -10.56
N THR A 52 28.23 -21.42 -9.81
CA THR A 52 29.56 -21.71 -10.36
C THR A 52 30.15 -22.94 -9.73
N ASP A 53 30.50 -23.93 -10.53
CA ASP A 53 31.15 -25.18 -10.11
C ASP A 53 32.50 -25.30 -10.82
N VAL A 54 33.55 -25.69 -10.08
CA VAL A 54 34.92 -25.82 -10.61
C VAL A 54 35.15 -27.14 -11.34
N ASP A 55 34.40 -28.17 -10.97
CA ASP A 55 34.54 -29.52 -11.52
C ASP A 55 33.44 -29.83 -12.56
N ASN A 56 32.29 -29.15 -12.49
CA ASN A 56 31.18 -29.31 -13.42
C ASN A 56 31.04 -28.11 -14.38
N GLN A 57 30.83 -28.37 -15.67
CA GLN A 57 30.54 -27.30 -16.65
C GLN A 57 29.10 -26.77 -16.56
N ASP A 58 28.17 -27.52 -15.97
CA ASP A 58 26.77 -27.15 -15.84
C ASP A 58 26.53 -26.22 -14.65
N ASN A 59 26.84 -24.94 -14.86
CA ASN A 59 26.50 -23.82 -13.99
C ASN A 59 25.00 -23.48 -14.04
N ALA A 60 24.16 -24.46 -13.74
CA ALA A 60 22.72 -24.43 -13.96
C ALA A 60 21.91 -24.77 -12.70
N PHE A 61 20.61 -24.46 -12.75
CA PHE A 61 19.63 -24.74 -11.71
C PHE A 61 18.67 -25.87 -12.10
N THR A 62 18.13 -26.56 -11.10
CA THR A 62 16.99 -27.44 -11.31
C THR A 62 15.74 -26.58 -11.44
N ALA A 63 15.18 -26.51 -12.65
CA ALA A 63 13.96 -25.75 -12.91
C ALA A 63 12.81 -26.27 -12.03
N SER A 64 12.08 -25.37 -11.38
CA SER A 64 10.99 -25.74 -10.47
C SER A 64 9.91 -24.68 -10.38
N THR A 65 8.73 -25.11 -9.94
CA THR A 65 7.61 -24.26 -9.52
C THR A 65 7.25 -24.66 -8.10
N GLN A 66 7.23 -23.69 -7.19
CA GLN A 66 7.01 -23.89 -5.77
C GLN A 66 5.80 -23.06 -5.36
N GLN A 67 4.82 -23.71 -4.74
CA GLN A 67 3.65 -23.03 -4.20
C GLN A 67 3.97 -22.55 -2.79
N GLY A 68 3.79 -21.26 -2.54
CA GLY A 68 3.97 -20.65 -1.23
C GLY A 68 2.64 -20.31 -0.56
N THR A 69 2.75 -19.80 0.66
CA THR A 69 1.63 -19.26 1.44
C THR A 69 1.23 -17.87 0.95
N HIS A 70 2.20 -17.07 0.49
CA HIS A 70 1.98 -15.68 0.06
C HIS A 70 2.15 -15.47 -1.45
N GLY A 71 2.64 -16.48 -2.15
CA GLY A 71 2.76 -16.47 -3.60
C GLY A 71 3.51 -17.68 -4.12
N ASP A 72 3.68 -17.73 -5.43
CA ASP A 72 4.33 -18.83 -6.11
C ASP A 72 5.67 -18.39 -6.69
N LEU A 73 6.69 -19.24 -6.56
CA LEU A 73 8.00 -19.03 -7.17
C LEU A 73 8.20 -20.00 -8.33
N THR A 74 8.63 -19.48 -9.47
CA THR A 74 9.24 -20.26 -10.54
C THR A 74 10.72 -19.94 -10.64
N ILE A 75 11.55 -20.93 -11.00
CA ILE A 75 12.95 -20.73 -11.37
C ILE A 75 13.26 -21.61 -12.58
N ASP A 76 13.96 -21.06 -13.57
CA ASP A 76 14.40 -21.80 -14.75
C ASP A 76 15.84 -22.36 -14.57
N GLY A 77 16.31 -23.12 -15.58
CA GLY A 77 17.64 -23.71 -15.55
C GLY A 77 18.80 -22.69 -15.57
N ASN A 78 18.53 -21.46 -16.00
CA ASN A 78 19.51 -20.36 -16.01
C ASN A 78 19.50 -19.57 -14.70
N GLY A 79 18.69 -19.98 -13.72
CA GLY A 79 18.55 -19.30 -12.44
C GLY A 79 17.64 -18.07 -12.49
N HIS A 80 16.96 -17.80 -13.61
CA HIS A 80 15.96 -16.74 -13.67
C HIS A 80 14.73 -17.18 -12.89
N TRP A 81 14.38 -16.41 -11.88
CA TRP A 81 13.26 -16.70 -11.01
C TRP A 81 12.23 -15.59 -11.07
N VAL A 82 10.97 -15.97 -10.87
CA VAL A 82 9.81 -15.07 -10.80
C VAL A 82 8.96 -15.49 -9.62
N PHE A 83 8.70 -14.56 -8.71
CA PHE A 83 7.71 -14.68 -7.65
C PHE A 83 6.45 -13.91 -8.04
N THR A 84 5.28 -14.53 -7.90
CA THR A 84 3.97 -13.90 -8.08
C THR A 84 3.17 -14.02 -6.80
N ALA A 85 2.77 -12.90 -6.20
CA ALA A 85 1.91 -12.89 -5.02
C ALA A 85 0.54 -13.52 -5.32
N ASN A 86 -0.06 -14.17 -4.32
CA ASN A 86 -1.38 -14.81 -4.48
C ASN A 86 -2.57 -13.89 -4.13
N SER A 87 -2.28 -12.68 -3.66
CA SER A 87 -3.24 -11.65 -3.25
C SER A 87 -2.61 -10.27 -3.43
N GLU A 88 -3.42 -9.22 -3.33
CA GLU A 88 -2.94 -7.84 -3.33
C GLU A 88 -2.25 -7.45 -2.01
N PHE A 89 -2.67 -8.05 -0.89
CA PHE A 89 -2.18 -7.75 0.46
C PHE A 89 -2.55 -6.36 1.04
N ASN A 90 -3.60 -5.71 0.53
CA ASN A 90 -4.14 -4.42 1.01
C ASN A 90 -4.48 -4.33 2.51
N GLN A 91 -4.47 -5.44 3.25
CA GLN A 91 -4.63 -5.40 4.71
C GLN A 91 -3.34 -5.10 5.47
N LEU A 92 -2.20 -4.99 4.78
CA LEU A 92 -0.91 -4.69 5.39
C LEU A 92 -0.73 -3.17 5.45
N ASN A 93 -0.76 -2.61 6.65
CA ASN A 93 -0.50 -1.19 6.85
C ASN A 93 1.02 -0.91 6.91
N VAL A 94 1.42 0.37 6.92
CA VAL A 94 2.79 0.83 7.11
C VAL A 94 3.41 0.19 8.37
N GLY A 95 4.46 -0.61 8.14
CA GLY A 95 5.19 -1.32 9.19
C GLY A 95 4.80 -2.80 9.31
N ASP A 96 3.67 -3.20 8.76
CA ASP A 96 3.32 -4.60 8.56
C ASP A 96 4.06 -5.18 7.36
N LYS A 97 4.24 -6.49 7.38
CA LYS A 97 4.86 -7.23 6.27
C LYS A 97 4.53 -8.70 6.32
N VAL A 98 4.58 -9.33 5.15
CA VAL A 98 4.69 -10.79 5.02
C VAL A 98 6.05 -11.15 4.43
N GLU A 99 6.60 -12.27 4.86
CA GLU A 99 7.87 -12.78 4.36
C GLU A 99 7.69 -14.23 3.95
N GLU A 100 8.36 -14.61 2.86
CA GLU A 100 8.41 -15.98 2.40
C GLU A 100 9.81 -16.33 1.91
N THR A 101 10.25 -17.57 2.12
CA THR A 101 11.57 -18.05 1.69
C THR A 101 11.42 -19.36 0.95
N PHE A 102 11.92 -19.39 -0.29
CA PHE A 102 11.93 -20.56 -1.14
C PHE A 102 13.34 -21.14 -1.20
N THR A 103 13.43 -22.47 -1.16
CA THR A 103 14.71 -23.19 -1.33
C THR A 103 14.78 -23.69 -2.76
N VAL A 104 15.83 -23.32 -3.48
CA VAL A 104 16.13 -23.79 -4.83
C VAL A 104 17.42 -24.61 -4.82
N THR A 105 17.71 -25.33 -5.89
CA THR A 105 18.86 -26.23 -5.94
C THR A 105 19.53 -26.14 -7.30
N SER A 106 20.87 -26.04 -7.32
CA SER A 106 21.65 -26.26 -8.54
C SER A 106 21.58 -27.71 -9.00
N VAL A 107 22.02 -27.99 -10.22
CA VAL A 107 21.96 -29.36 -10.78
C VAL A 107 22.81 -30.40 -10.04
N ASP A 108 23.89 -29.95 -9.37
CA ASP A 108 24.76 -30.79 -8.52
C ASP A 108 24.16 -31.10 -7.14
N GLY A 109 23.00 -30.51 -6.81
CA GLY A 109 22.33 -30.69 -5.53
C GLY A 109 22.64 -29.62 -4.48
N THR A 110 23.45 -28.60 -4.79
CA THR A 110 23.75 -27.53 -3.84
C THR A 110 22.53 -26.61 -3.62
N PRO A 111 22.03 -26.43 -2.37
CA PRO A 111 20.85 -25.61 -2.11
C PRO A 111 21.18 -24.11 -2.04
N SER A 112 20.21 -23.27 -2.40
CA SER A 112 20.22 -21.82 -2.18
C SER A 112 18.81 -21.32 -1.82
N THR A 113 18.68 -20.06 -1.45
CA THR A 113 17.42 -19.46 -1.03
C THR A 113 17.09 -18.15 -1.76
N ILE A 114 15.78 -17.95 -1.94
CA ILE A 114 15.19 -16.69 -2.40
C ILE A 114 14.22 -16.26 -1.32
N LYS A 115 14.53 -15.15 -0.64
CA LYS A 115 13.62 -14.53 0.34
C LYS A 115 12.89 -13.36 -0.31
N VAL A 116 11.57 -13.37 -0.22
CA VAL A 116 10.70 -12.27 -0.66
C VAL A 116 10.03 -11.67 0.58
N THR A 117 10.06 -10.34 0.65
CA THR A 117 9.32 -9.56 1.65
C THR A 117 8.35 -8.64 0.91
N ILE A 118 7.07 -8.68 1.30
CA ILE A 118 6.04 -7.72 0.86
C ILE A 118 5.74 -6.83 2.06
N ASN A 119 6.03 -5.54 1.96
CA ASN A 119 5.71 -4.56 3.00
C ASN A 119 4.33 -3.95 2.73
N GLY A 120 3.61 -3.65 3.80
CA GLY A 120 2.38 -2.89 3.74
C GLY A 120 2.61 -1.42 3.39
N THR A 121 1.66 -0.82 2.70
CA THR A 121 1.57 0.63 2.52
C THR A 121 0.35 1.16 3.27
N ASN A 122 -0.08 2.39 2.99
CA ASN A 122 -1.32 2.91 3.57
C ASN A 122 -2.28 3.17 2.41
N ASP A 123 -3.32 2.35 2.32
CA ASP A 123 -4.52 2.59 1.55
C ASP A 123 -5.24 3.83 2.11
N ALA A 124 -5.57 4.77 1.23
CA ALA A 124 -6.36 5.93 1.63
C ALA A 124 -7.80 5.54 1.95
N ALA A 125 -8.34 6.01 3.07
CA ALA A 125 -9.74 5.82 3.40
C ALA A 125 -10.68 6.35 2.30
N THR A 126 -11.73 5.60 1.99
CA THR A 126 -12.86 6.10 1.21
C THR A 126 -13.82 6.86 2.11
N VAL A 127 -13.87 8.18 1.95
CA VAL A 127 -14.68 9.07 2.79
C VAL A 127 -15.83 9.69 1.99
N SER A 128 -17.06 9.60 2.49
CA SER A 128 -18.22 10.27 1.87
C SER A 128 -18.15 11.79 2.05
N SER A 129 -18.83 12.54 1.18
CA SER A 129 -18.99 14.00 1.27
C SER A 129 -20.46 14.38 1.45
N ALA A 130 -20.73 15.57 1.99
CA ALA A 130 -22.09 16.10 2.12
C ALA A 130 -22.28 17.42 1.37
N THR A 131 -23.47 17.62 0.81
CA THR A 131 -23.96 18.92 0.37
C THR A 131 -25.35 19.12 0.94
N VAL A 132 -25.55 20.20 1.69
CA VAL A 132 -26.83 20.54 2.29
C VAL A 132 -27.26 21.93 1.84
N VAL A 133 -28.54 22.05 1.53
CA VAL A 133 -29.18 23.32 1.16
C VAL A 133 -30.31 23.55 2.15
N VAL A 134 -30.30 24.73 2.75
CA VAL A 134 -31.32 25.22 3.66
C VAL A 134 -31.71 26.63 3.23
N ASP A 135 -32.88 27.07 3.64
CA ASP A 135 -33.31 28.44 3.46
C ASP A 135 -33.02 29.22 4.74
N GLU A 136 -32.70 30.51 4.60
CA GLU A 136 -32.55 31.39 5.76
C GLU A 136 -33.87 31.50 6.54
N THR A 137 -33.74 31.92 7.80
CA THR A 137 -34.88 32.21 8.66
C THR A 137 -34.56 33.44 9.48
N ASP A 138 -35.56 33.99 10.19
CA ASP A 138 -35.38 35.08 11.17
C ASP A 138 -34.42 34.78 12.34
N THR A 139 -33.84 33.59 12.40
CA THR A 139 -32.83 33.18 13.38
C THR A 139 -31.71 32.39 12.73
N ALA A 140 -30.56 32.31 13.40
CA ALA A 140 -29.45 31.48 12.94
C ALA A 140 -29.89 30.01 12.83
N ILE A 141 -29.67 29.42 11.67
CA ILE A 141 -30.03 28.03 11.39
C ILE A 141 -28.95 27.07 11.89
N THR A 142 -29.39 25.86 12.27
CA THR A 142 -28.52 24.71 12.55
C THR A 142 -28.95 23.56 11.65
N THR A 143 -27.98 22.89 11.02
CA THR A 143 -28.22 21.68 10.23
C THR A 143 -27.13 20.65 10.51
N SER A 144 -27.44 19.38 10.33
CA SER A 144 -26.55 18.28 10.69
C SER A 144 -26.67 17.11 9.71
N GLY A 145 -25.71 16.19 9.80
CA GLY A 145 -25.71 14.95 9.05
C GLY A 145 -24.60 14.03 9.54
N THR A 146 -24.36 12.96 8.79
CA THR A 146 -23.30 11.99 9.10
C THR A 146 -22.53 11.67 7.83
N LEU A 147 -21.21 11.72 7.92
CA LEU A 147 -20.32 11.16 6.89
C LEU A 147 -19.91 9.75 7.29
N THR A 148 -19.67 8.89 6.30
CA THR A 148 -19.05 7.57 6.45
C THR A 148 -17.61 7.60 5.98
N SER A 149 -16.76 6.79 6.62
CA SER A 149 -15.39 6.48 6.21
C SER A 149 -15.23 4.96 6.13
N THR A 150 -14.47 4.45 5.17
CA THR A 150 -14.06 3.04 5.10
C THR A 150 -12.62 2.93 4.67
N ASP A 151 -11.82 2.16 5.40
CA ASP A 151 -10.39 2.02 5.25
C ASP A 151 -10.02 0.56 5.52
N VAL A 152 -9.21 -0.02 4.63
CA VAL A 152 -8.83 -1.43 4.70
C VAL A 152 -7.70 -1.67 5.71
N ASP A 153 -6.87 -0.65 5.97
CA ASP A 153 -5.79 -0.67 6.96
C ASP A 153 -6.27 -0.29 8.36
N TYR A 154 -7.29 0.56 8.44
CA TYR A 154 -7.84 1.07 9.69
C TYR A 154 -9.30 0.63 9.91
N PRO A 155 -9.55 -0.50 10.60
CA PRO A 155 -10.88 -1.07 10.74
C PRO A 155 -11.86 -0.20 11.56
N ASP A 156 -11.34 0.73 12.37
CA ASP A 156 -12.17 1.63 13.18
C ASP A 156 -12.97 2.63 12.32
N ASN A 157 -12.51 2.97 11.10
CA ASN A 157 -13.30 3.72 10.11
C ASN A 157 -13.84 5.07 10.64
N THR A 158 -13.01 5.81 11.39
CA THR A 158 -13.39 7.02 12.14
C THR A 158 -12.88 8.32 11.51
N PHE A 159 -13.44 9.45 11.99
CA PHE A 159 -13.00 10.81 11.67
C PHE A 159 -12.13 11.40 12.78
N THR A 160 -11.25 12.33 12.41
CA THR A 160 -10.58 13.19 13.40
C THR A 160 -11.58 14.24 13.91
N PRO A 161 -11.97 14.22 15.21
CA PRO A 161 -12.93 15.19 15.73
C PRO A 161 -12.40 16.61 15.56
N ASN A 162 -13.25 17.53 15.08
CA ASN A 162 -12.81 18.88 14.77
C ASN A 162 -13.92 19.91 15.01
N SER A 163 -13.52 21.17 15.20
CA SER A 163 -14.38 22.35 15.27
C SER A 163 -13.78 23.43 14.38
N ILE A 164 -14.48 23.75 13.30
CA ILE A 164 -13.98 24.56 12.20
C ILE A 164 -14.81 25.83 12.13
N SER A 165 -14.19 26.98 12.41
CA SER A 165 -14.81 28.28 12.21
C SER A 165 -14.77 28.67 10.74
N GLY A 166 -15.94 28.95 10.18
CA GLY A 166 -16.11 29.52 8.85
C GLY A 166 -16.45 31.01 8.88
N THR A 167 -16.63 31.57 7.69
CA THR A 167 -17.10 32.93 7.42
C THR A 167 -18.59 33.08 7.70
N HIS A 168 -19.40 32.04 7.45
CA HIS A 168 -20.87 32.09 7.56
C HIS A 168 -21.42 31.24 8.71
N GLY A 169 -20.57 30.49 9.40
CA GLY A 169 -20.94 29.71 10.57
C GLY A 169 -19.76 28.94 11.15
N PHE A 170 -20.05 27.98 12.01
CA PHE A 170 -19.05 27.02 12.49
C PHE A 170 -19.57 25.60 12.29
N LEU A 171 -18.65 24.67 12.03
CA LEU A 171 -18.94 23.25 11.85
C LEU A 171 -18.19 22.42 12.90
N THR A 172 -18.87 21.50 13.57
CA THR A 172 -18.24 20.45 14.37
C THR A 172 -18.42 19.10 13.68
N ILE A 173 -17.47 18.19 13.83
CA ILE A 173 -17.61 16.77 13.46
C ILE A 173 -17.04 15.91 14.57
N ASP A 174 -17.72 14.82 14.91
CA ASP A 174 -17.24 13.83 15.89
C ASP A 174 -16.55 12.63 15.22
N ALA A 175 -16.01 11.71 16.03
CA ALA A 175 -15.28 10.54 15.54
C ALA A 175 -16.15 9.59 14.69
N ASN A 176 -17.47 9.60 14.87
CA ASN A 176 -18.41 8.78 14.11
C ASN A 176 -18.89 9.50 12.82
N GLY A 177 -18.29 10.65 12.49
CA GLY A 177 -18.64 11.43 11.32
C GLY A 177 -19.93 12.23 11.46
N HIS A 178 -20.55 12.29 12.65
CA HIS A 178 -21.70 13.15 12.87
C HIS A 178 -21.24 14.61 12.95
N TRP A 179 -21.76 15.42 12.03
CA TRP A 179 -21.42 16.82 11.90
C TRP A 179 -22.60 17.72 12.15
N VAL A 180 -22.32 18.92 12.66
CA VAL A 180 -23.32 19.96 12.92
C VAL A 180 -22.73 21.29 12.43
N PHE A 181 -23.47 21.97 11.55
CA PHE A 181 -23.20 23.34 11.16
C PHE A 181 -24.19 24.28 11.87
N THR A 182 -23.69 25.38 12.41
CA THR A 182 -24.52 26.48 12.95
C THR A 182 -24.11 27.78 12.30
N ALA A 183 -25.08 28.47 11.69
CA ALA A 183 -24.89 29.77 11.07
C ALA A 183 -24.51 30.83 12.13
N ASN A 184 -23.67 31.80 11.75
CA ASN A 184 -23.26 32.88 12.66
C ASN A 184 -24.25 34.06 12.68
N SER A 185 -25.24 34.05 11.79
CA SER A 185 -26.30 35.03 11.66
C SER A 185 -27.55 34.35 11.09
N ALA A 186 -28.67 35.06 11.14
CA ALA A 186 -29.93 34.65 10.55
C ALA A 186 -29.91 34.71 9.01
N PHE A 187 -29.11 35.63 8.45
CA PHE A 187 -29.01 35.91 7.01
C PHE A 187 -30.27 36.51 6.35
N ASN A 188 -31.18 37.11 7.13
CA ASN A 188 -32.40 37.83 6.65
C ASN A 188 -32.17 38.86 5.53
N GLN A 189 -30.94 39.33 5.32
CA GLN A 189 -30.65 40.25 4.22
C GLN A 189 -30.67 39.59 2.84
N LEU A 190 -30.69 38.26 2.75
CA LEU A 190 -30.69 37.52 1.48
C LEU A 190 -32.11 37.48 0.90
N ASN A 191 -32.27 37.96 -0.34
CA ASN A 191 -33.54 37.89 -1.05
C ASN A 191 -33.70 36.56 -1.78
N VAL A 192 -34.91 36.27 -2.28
CA VAL A 192 -35.15 35.14 -3.18
C VAL A 192 -34.18 35.18 -4.37
N GLY A 193 -33.36 34.13 -4.49
CA GLY A 193 -32.34 34.00 -5.53
C GLY A 193 -30.92 34.34 -5.07
N ASP A 194 -30.78 35.06 -3.94
CA ASP A 194 -29.49 35.24 -3.26
C ASP A 194 -29.13 33.97 -2.47
N LYS A 195 -27.83 33.75 -2.24
CA LYS A 195 -27.34 32.65 -1.39
C LYS A 195 -25.98 32.96 -0.80
N VAL A 196 -25.70 32.35 0.34
CA VAL A 196 -24.33 32.16 0.84
C VAL A 196 -23.97 30.69 0.79
N GLU A 197 -22.72 30.41 0.42
CA GLU A 197 -22.18 29.06 0.37
C GLU A 197 -20.90 29.01 1.19
N GLU A 198 -20.69 27.89 1.87
CA GLU A 198 -19.46 27.61 2.59
C GLU A 198 -19.11 26.12 2.48
N THR A 199 -17.83 25.80 2.36
CA THR A 199 -17.33 24.42 2.29
C THR A 199 -16.31 24.20 3.39
N PHE A 200 -16.55 23.17 4.21
CA PHE A 200 -15.68 22.76 5.30
C PHE A 200 -14.93 21.49 4.90
N THR A 201 -13.61 21.48 5.12
CA THR A 201 -12.78 20.27 4.93
C THR A 201 -12.63 19.55 6.26
N VAL A 202 -12.95 18.27 6.29
CA VAL A 202 -12.76 17.36 7.42
C VAL A 202 -11.82 16.22 7.02
N THR A 203 -11.28 15.48 7.97
CA THR A 203 -10.34 14.38 7.69
C THR A 203 -10.73 13.13 8.46
N SER A 204 -10.58 11.97 7.83
CA SER A 204 -10.51 10.68 8.53
C SER A 204 -9.26 10.60 9.41
N VAL A 205 -9.13 9.55 10.20
CA VAL A 205 -7.98 9.36 11.11
C VAL A 205 -6.66 9.05 10.39
N ASP A 206 -6.71 8.45 9.20
CA ASP A 206 -5.56 8.23 8.29
C ASP A 206 -5.10 9.52 7.58
N GLY A 207 -5.89 10.61 7.70
CA GLY A 207 -5.61 11.89 7.08
C GLY A 207 -6.31 12.12 5.74
N THR A 208 -7.10 11.18 5.24
CA THR A 208 -7.83 11.35 3.98
C THR A 208 -8.89 12.47 4.09
N PRO A 209 -8.87 13.50 3.21
CA PRO A 209 -9.78 14.63 3.33
C PRO A 209 -11.15 14.36 2.70
N SER A 210 -12.19 14.97 3.27
CA SER A 210 -13.52 15.08 2.70
C SER A 210 -14.11 16.47 2.90
N THR A 211 -15.26 16.75 2.29
CA THR A 211 -15.90 18.07 2.31
C THR A 211 -17.38 18.02 2.70
N ILE A 212 -17.80 19.06 3.40
CA ILE A 212 -19.20 19.36 3.72
C ILE A 212 -19.50 20.75 3.16
N LYS A 213 -20.36 20.82 2.14
CA LYS A 213 -20.83 22.07 1.56
C LYS A 213 -22.19 22.45 2.13
N VAL A 214 -22.30 23.65 2.70
CA VAL A 214 -23.55 24.23 3.19
C VAL A 214 -23.94 25.40 2.29
N THR A 215 -25.20 25.43 1.87
CA THR A 215 -25.80 26.54 1.13
C THR A 215 -27.00 27.06 1.91
N ILE A 216 -27.04 28.37 2.17
CA ILE A 216 -28.19 29.06 2.76
C ILE A 216 -28.78 29.96 1.67
N ASN A 217 -29.99 29.66 1.20
CA ASN A 217 -30.69 30.50 0.23
C ASN A 217 -31.45 31.63 0.93
N GLY A 218 -31.59 32.77 0.27
CA GLY A 218 -32.48 33.84 0.71
C GLY A 218 -33.95 33.52 0.50
N THR A 219 -34.79 33.96 1.42
CA THR A 219 -36.25 33.91 1.26
C THR A 219 -36.82 35.31 1.09
N ASN A 220 -38.15 35.43 1.10
CA ASN A 220 -38.80 36.73 1.04
C ASN A 220 -39.42 37.05 2.40
N ASP A 221 -38.90 38.07 3.06
CA ASP A 221 -39.43 38.57 4.32
C ASP A 221 -40.77 39.31 4.14
N THR A 222 -41.64 39.18 5.14
CA THR A 222 -42.86 39.98 5.20
C THR A 222 -42.54 41.42 5.58
N ALA A 223 -42.94 42.37 4.74
CA ALA A 223 -42.75 43.80 5.02
C ALA A 223 -43.48 44.23 6.30
N THR A 224 -42.76 44.92 7.20
CA THR A 224 -43.37 45.57 8.36
C THR A 224 -43.73 47.01 8.03
N VAL A 225 -45.03 47.34 8.03
CA VAL A 225 -45.52 48.71 7.83
C VAL A 225 -45.87 49.31 9.19
N SER A 226 -45.26 50.46 9.54
CA SER A 226 -45.66 51.25 10.71
C SER A 226 -46.30 52.57 10.26
N SER A 227 -47.38 52.97 10.93
CA SER A 227 -48.04 54.25 10.68
C SER A 227 -47.32 55.36 11.44
N ALA A 228 -46.76 56.33 10.73
CA ALA A 228 -46.28 57.57 11.34
C ALA A 228 -47.48 58.50 11.60
N THR A 229 -47.77 58.80 12.86
CA THR A 229 -48.67 59.90 13.22
C THR A 229 -47.91 61.21 13.10
N VAL A 230 -48.26 62.02 12.11
CA VAL A 230 -47.82 63.42 12.01
C VAL A 230 -48.79 64.27 12.83
N SER A 231 -48.31 64.83 13.95
CA SER A 231 -49.01 65.90 14.67
C SER A 231 -48.76 67.23 13.95
N VAL A 232 -49.83 67.94 13.61
CA VAL A 232 -49.82 69.32 13.09
C VAL A 232 -49.86 70.30 14.25
#